data_AF-A0A2U3A2C5-F1
#
_entry.id   AF-A0A2U3A2C5-F1
#
_cell.length_a   1.000
_cell.length_b   1.000
_cell.length_c   1.000
_cell.angle_alpha   90.00
_cell.angle_beta   90.00
_cell.angle_gamma   90.00
#
_symmetry.space_group_name_H-M   'P 1'
#
loop_
_entity.id
_entity.type
_entity.pdbx_description
1 polymer ?
#
loop_
_entity_poly.entity_id
_entity_poly.type
_entity_poly.pdbx_seq_one_letter_code
_entity_poly.pdbx_strand_id
1 'polypeptide(L)' 'MSDDALTLREQVRTARLRYADSAAELGTLLRLRGELAAAERLLRQAVAIYEAERGTRTDDDRGTEEPA' A
#
# COMPACT_ATOMS: atom_id res chain seq x y z
N MET A 1 -1.17 5.75 27.22
CA MET A 1 -1.97 4.78 26.44
C MET A 1 -1.98 5.07 24.93
N SER A 2 -1.15 5.97 24.40
CA SER A 2 -1.14 6.28 22.95
C SER A 2 -0.08 5.52 22.14
N ASP A 3 1.00 5.04 22.77
CA ASP A 3 2.09 4.35 22.06
C ASP A 3 1.69 3.00 21.47
N ASP A 4 0.83 2.25 22.15
CA ASP A 4 0.37 0.94 21.66
C ASP A 4 -0.47 1.06 20.38
N ALA A 5 -1.32 2.09 20.30
CA ALA A 5 -2.16 2.35 19.13
C ALA A 5 -1.33 2.83 17.93
N LEU A 6 -0.30 3.68 18.17
CA LEU A 6 0.64 4.11 17.13
C LEU A 6 1.47 2.94 16.61
N THR A 7 2.01 2.12 17.52
CA THR A 7 2.79 0.93 17.19
C THR A 7 1.96 -0.06 16.39
N LEU A 8 0.71 -0.31 16.80
CA LEU A 8 -0.19 -1.20 16.07
C LEU A 8 -0.49 -0.68 14.66
N ARG A 9 -0.75 0.63 14.51
CA ARG A 9 -0.99 1.26 13.20
C ARG A 9 0.22 1.11 12.29
N GLU A 10 1.43 1.30 12.81
CA GLU A 10 2.67 1.15 12.04
C GLU A 10 2.93 -0.31 11.63
N GLN A 11 2.67 -1.27 12.52
CA GLN A 11 2.78 -2.69 12.22
C GLN A 11 1.80 -3.10 11.12
N VAL A 12 0.54 -2.67 11.21
CA VAL A 12 -0.48 -2.93 10.18
C VAL A 12 -0.09 -2.30 8.85
N ARG A 13 0.41 -1.06 8.87
CA ARG A 13 0.93 -0.36 7.68
C ARG A 13 2.06 -1.16 7.02
N THR A 14 3.05 -1.58 7.80
CA THR A 14 4.18 -2.38 7.34
C THR A 14 3.73 -3.70 6.73
N ALA A 15 2.82 -4.41 7.39
CA ALA A 15 2.27 -5.67 6.88
C ALA A 15 1.52 -5.46 5.55
N ARG A 16 0.77 -4.36 5.41
CA ARG A 16 0.04 -4.03 4.18
C ARG A 16 0.97 -3.78 3.00
N LEU A 17 2.08 -3.07 3.23
CA LEU A 17 3.08 -2.82 2.19
C LEU A 17 3.80 -4.11 1.75
N ARG A 18 4.19 -4.97 2.70
CA ARG A 18 4.79 -6.27 2.39
C ARG A 18 3.85 -7.17 1.58
N TYR A 19 2.55 -7.11 1.86
CA TYR A 19 1.54 -7.81 1.06
C TYR A 19 1.48 -7.26 -0.36
N ALA A 20 1.54 -5.94 -0.55
CA ALA A 20 1.56 -5.33 -1.88
C ALA A 20 2.79 -5.78 -2.69
N ASP A 21 3.97 -5.80 -2.07
CA ASP A 21 5.21 -6.29 -2.72
C ASP A 21 5.05 -7.74 -3.19
N SER A 22 4.56 -8.61 -2.30
CA SER A 22 4.33 -10.03 -2.61
C SER A 22 3.29 -10.23 -3.72
N ALA A 23 2.21 -9.43 -3.72
CA ALA A 23 1.21 -9.46 -4.77
C ALA A 23 1.77 -8.99 -6.12
N ALA A 24 2.62 -7.97 -6.13
CA ALA A 24 3.28 -7.49 -7.35
C ALA A 24 4.26 -8.51 -7.93
N GLU A 25 5.06 -9.16 -7.08
CA GLU A 25 5.98 -10.23 -7.47
C GLU A 25 5.22 -11.42 -8.07
N LEU A 26 4.19 -11.92 -7.38
CA LEU A 26 3.37 -13.02 -7.87
C LEU A 26 2.63 -12.64 -9.16
N GLY A 27 2.08 -11.43 -9.25
CA GLY A 27 1.44 -10.92 -10.46
C GLY A 27 2.42 -10.90 -11.64
N THR A 28 3.67 -10.52 -11.40
CA THR A 28 4.74 -10.57 -12.42
C THR A 28 5.04 -12.00 -12.86
N LEU A 29 5.13 -12.94 -11.93
CA LEU A 29 5.34 -14.36 -12.25
C LEU A 29 4.18 -14.95 -13.06
N LEU A 30 2.93 -14.64 -12.69
CA LEU A 30 1.73 -15.09 -13.41
C LEU A 30 1.68 -14.50 -14.83
N ARG A 31 2.08 -13.24 -14.99
CA ARG A 31 2.21 -12.61 -16.32
C ARG A 31 3.22 -13.36 -17.19
N LEU A 32 4.37 -13.74 -16.63
CA LEU A 32 5.39 -14.53 -17.35
C LEU A 32 4.89 -15.93 -17.73
N ARG A 33 3.96 -16.50 -16.95
CA ARG A 33 3.29 -17.78 -17.25
C ARG A 33 2.11 -17.66 -18.21
N GLY A 34 1.73 -16.46 -18.62
CA GLY A 34 0.57 -16.21 -19.48
C GLY A 34 -0.77 -16.20 -18.74
N GLU A 35 -0.78 -16.28 -17.41
CA GLU A 35 -1.98 -16.22 -16.57
C GLU A 35 -2.43 -14.76 -16.32
N LEU A 36 -2.76 -14.07 -17.42
CA LEU A 36 -2.93 -12.61 -17.43
C LEU A 36 -4.05 -12.12 -16.49
N ALA A 37 -5.19 -12.80 -16.43
CA ALA A 37 -6.31 -12.39 -15.58
C ALA A 37 -5.95 -12.44 -14.09
N ALA A 38 -5.22 -13.48 -13.67
CA ALA A 38 -4.76 -13.63 -12.30
C ALA A 38 -3.66 -12.60 -11.97
N ALA A 39 -2.74 -12.35 -12.91
CA ALA A 39 -1.72 -11.32 -12.80
C ALA A 39 -2.32 -9.93 -12.63
N GLU A 40 -3.27 -9.55 -13.48
CA GLU A 40 -3.93 -8.25 -13.48
C GLU A 40 -4.63 -7.98 -12.14
N ARG A 41 -5.31 -8.99 -11.58
CA ARG A 41 -5.97 -8.86 -10.28
C ARG A 41 -4.97 -8.54 -9.16
N LEU A 42 -3.85 -9.26 -9.10
CA LEU A 42 -2.84 -9.06 -8.06
C LEU A 42 -2.10 -7.73 -8.22
N LEU A 43 -1.77 -7.35 -9.46
CA LEU A 43 -1.11 -6.08 -9.76
C LEU A 43 -2.01 -4.88 -9.39
N ARG A 44 -3.31 -4.95 -9.68
CA ARG A 44 -4.26 -3.91 -9.25
C ARG A 44 -4.37 -3.80 -7.73
N GLN A 45 -4.36 -4.93 -7.02
CA GLN A 45 -4.37 -4.93 -5.55
C GLN A 45 -3.12 -4.26 -4.97
N ALA A 46 -1.94 -4.56 -5.51
CA ALA A 46 -0.69 -3.93 -5.10
C ALA A 46 -0.74 -2.41 -5.34
N VAL A 47 -1.16 -1.97 -6.53
CA VAL A 47 -1.30 -0.54 -6.88
C VAL A 47 -2.23 0.18 -5.91
N ALA A 48 -3.42 -0.36 -5.64
CA ALA A 48 -4.38 0.27 -4.73
C ALA A 48 -3.80 0.47 -3.31
N ILE A 49 -2.97 -0.46 -2.84
CA ILE A 49 -2.31 -0.34 -1.53
C ILE A 49 -1.26 0.76 -1.54
N TYR A 50 -0.40 0.80 -2.55
CA TYR A 50 0.62 1.85 -2.69
C TYR A 50 0.01 3.23 -2.87
N GLU A 51 -1.08 3.35 -3.60
CA GLU A 51 -1.80 4.62 -3.78
C GLU A 51 -2.41 5.11 -2.47
N ALA A 52 -3.09 4.23 -1.74
CA ALA A 52 -3.65 4.58 -0.44
C ALA A 52 -2.55 4.95 0.58
N GLU A 53 -1.38 4.29 0.53
CA GLU A 53 -0.22 4.67 1.33
C GLU A 53 0.30 6.08 0.98
N ARG A 54 0.44 6.38 -0.31
CA ARG A 54 0.89 7.71 -0.77
C ARG A 54 -0.14 8.79 -0.41
N GLY A 55 -1.42 8.49 -0.49
CA GLY A 55 -2.51 9.35 -0.02
C GLY A 55 -2.34 9.71 1.44
N THR A 56 -2.15 8.70 2.32
CA THR A 56 -1.94 8.96 3.76
C THR A 56 -0.73 9.83 4.07
N ARG A 57 0.35 9.74 3.28
CA ARG A 57 1.53 10.62 3.44
C ARG A 57 1.26 12.05 2.96
N THR A 58 0.39 12.22 1.98
CA THR A 58 0.06 13.55 1.42
C THR A 58 -0.97 14.27 2.28
N ASP A 59 -1.86 13.53 2.94
CA ASP A 59 -2.84 14.06 3.88
C ASP A 59 -2.19 14.51 5.20
N ASP A 60 -1.16 13.80 5.69
CA ASP A 60 -0.39 14.22 6.87
C ASP A 60 0.44 15.50 6.63
N ASP A 61 0.84 15.79 5.39
CA ASP A 61 1.71 16.93 5.03
C ASP A 61 0.93 18.21 4.66
N ARG A 62 -0.39 18.10 4.41
CA ARG A 62 -1.27 19.24 4.04
C ARG A 62 -1.91 19.98 5.22
N GLY A 63 -1.42 19.75 6.44
CA GLY A 63 -1.95 20.35 7.67
C GLY A 63 -1.46 21.76 8.01
N THR A 64 -0.52 22.36 7.28
CA THR A 64 0.11 23.64 7.67
C THR A 64 0.25 24.65 6.54
N GLU A 65 -0.79 24.83 5.73
CA GLU A 65 -0.96 26.10 5.02
C GLU A 65 -2.07 26.89 5.71
N GLU A 66 -1.68 27.66 6.74
CA GLU A 66 -2.48 28.73 7.35
C GLU A 66 -2.49 29.91 6.36
N PRO A 67 -3.62 30.28 5.75
CA PRO A 67 -3.70 31.49 4.95
C PRO A 67 -4.09 32.69 5.84
N ALA A 68 -3.13 33.61 5.95
CA ALA A 68 -3.22 35.07 6.17
C ALA A 68 -4.15 35.64 7.26
#